data_AF-D1PZY7-F1
#
_entry.id   AF-D1PZY7-F1
#
_cell.length_a   1.000
_cell.length_b   1.000
_cell.length_c   1.000
_cell.angle_alpha   90.00
_cell.angle_beta   90.00
_cell.angle_gamma   90.00
#
_symmetry.space_group_name_H-M   'P 1'
#
loop_
_entity.id
_entity.type
_entity.pdbx_description
1 polymer ?
#
loop_
_entity_poly.entity_id
_entity_poly.type
_entity_poly.pdbx_seq_one_letter_code
_entity_poly.pdbx_strand_id
1 'polypeptide(L)'
;MKKIKDLTVTVTYTVGLCDVEVSEKVFNALNALADRGCVHCNLVGQDEQVDTAFEWLGDNINEGDACNWEYEIEEMEDYKNE
;
A
#
# COMPACT_ATOMS: atom_id res chain seq x y z
N MET A 1 -6.50 -24.47 -22.94
CA MET A 1 -6.13 -23.82 -21.66
C MET A 1 -4.66 -23.43 -21.76
N LYS A 2 -4.30 -22.19 -21.37
CA LYS A 2 -2.90 -21.73 -21.32
C LYS A 2 -2.44 -21.68 -19.86
N LYS A 3 -1.12 -21.75 -19.63
CA LYS A 3 -0.51 -21.63 -18.31
C LYS A 3 0.43 -20.43 -18.32
N ILE A 4 0.32 -19.60 -17.29
CA ILE A 4 1.24 -18.50 -17.01
C ILE A 4 2.40 -19.08 -16.22
N LYS A 5 3.63 -18.81 -16.66
CA LYS A 5 4.85 -19.24 -15.98
C LYS A 5 5.20 -18.26 -14.86
N ASP A 6 5.13 -16.97 -15.16
CA ASP A 6 5.39 -15.90 -14.19
C ASP A 6 4.46 -14.70 -14.45
N LEU A 7 4.06 -14.02 -13.38
CA LEU A 7 3.16 -12.87 -13.42
C LEU A 7 3.49 -11.90 -12.30
N THR A 8 3.92 -10.71 -12.68
CA THR A 8 4.09 -9.57 -11.77
C THR A 8 3.00 -8.56 -12.03
N VAL A 9 2.26 -8.20 -10.98
CA VAL A 9 1.16 -7.25 -11.03
C VAL A 9 1.34 -6.23 -9.92
N THR A 10 1.28 -4.96 -10.30
CA THR A 10 1.09 -3.87 -9.36
C THR A 10 -0.40 -3.62 -9.17
N VAL A 11 -0.82 -3.61 -7.92
CA VAL A 11 -2.20 -3.31 -7.53
C VAL A 11 -2.20 -2.01 -6.75
N THR A 12 -2.92 -1.02 -7.25
CA THR A 12 -3.12 0.25 -6.56
C THR A 12 -4.58 0.35 -6.14
N TYR A 13 -4.83 0.53 -4.86
CA TYR A 13 -6.18 0.83 -4.36
C TYR A 13 -6.19 2.13 -3.58
N THR A 14 -7.20 2.96 -3.86
CA THR A 14 -7.36 4.26 -3.21
C THR A 14 -8.51 4.19 -2.20
N VAL A 15 -8.23 4.53 -0.95
CA VAL A 15 -9.21 4.58 0.13
C VAL A 15 -9.38 6.03 0.59
N GLY A 16 -10.62 6.47 0.75
CA GLY A 16 -10.96 7.76 1.35
C GLY A 16 -11.62 7.55 2.70
N LEU A 17 -11.04 8.10 3.76
CA LEU A 17 -11.63 8.11 5.10
C LEU A 17 -12.13 9.52 5.44
N CYS A 18 -13.29 9.62 6.07
CA CYS A 18 -13.91 10.89 6.47
C CYS A 18 -14.20 10.89 7.97
N ASP A 19 -13.93 12.01 8.64
CA ASP A 19 -14.28 12.25 10.06
C ASP A 19 -13.71 11.20 11.03
N VAL A 20 -12.44 10.82 10.85
CA VAL A 20 -11.77 9.84 11.71
C VAL A 20 -11.03 10.54 12.85
N GLU A 21 -11.37 10.19 14.09
CA GLU A 21 -10.66 10.65 15.28
C GLU A 21 -9.40 9.80 15.50
N VAL A 22 -8.26 10.47 15.71
CA VAL A 22 -6.97 9.83 15.97
C VAL A 22 -6.26 10.50 17.14
N SER A 23 -5.35 9.77 17.79
CA SER A 23 -4.47 10.36 18.80
C SER A 23 -3.50 11.38 18.17
N GLU A 24 -3.01 12.33 18.98
CA GLU A 24 -1.99 13.31 18.55
C GLU A 24 -0.74 12.63 17.96
N LYS A 25 -0.33 11.50 18.54
CA LYS A 25 0.81 10.72 18.05
C LYS A 25 0.58 10.23 16.61
N VAL A 26 -0.57 9.63 16.36
CA VAL A 26 -0.94 9.12 15.02
C VAL A 26 -1.09 10.27 14.03
N PHE A 27 -1.74 11.36 14.42
CA PHE A 27 -1.88 12.55 13.57
C PHE A 27 -0.51 13.07 13.10
N ASN A 28 0.42 13.26 14.04
CA ASN A 28 1.76 13.74 13.73
C ASN A 28 2.54 12.75 12.86
N ALA A 29 2.38 11.44 13.09
CA ALA A 29 3.00 10.39 12.29
C ALA A 29 2.49 10.38 10.84
N LEU A 30 1.16 10.47 10.63
CA LEU A 30 0.55 10.55 9.31
C LEU A 30 0.99 11.82 8.56
N ASN A 31 1.04 12.96 9.25
CA ASN A 31 1.51 14.21 8.65
C ASN A 31 2.99 14.14 8.23
N ALA A 32 3.85 13.57 9.08
CA ALA A 32 5.25 13.35 8.75
C ALA A 32 5.43 12.39 7.56
N LEU A 33 4.57 11.37 7.43
CA LEU A 33 4.59 10.47 6.28
C LEU A 33 4.16 11.19 5.00
N ALA A 34 3.13 12.03 5.08
CA ALA A 34 2.66 12.83 3.95
C ALA A 34 3.74 13.78 3.41
N ASP A 35 4.49 14.44 4.31
CA ASP A 35 5.61 15.32 3.94
C ASP A 35 6.75 14.57 3.23
N ARG A 36 6.95 13.29 3.54
CA ARG A 36 7.96 12.42 2.90
C ARG A 36 7.52 11.90 1.53
N GLY A 37 6.22 11.92 1.24
CA GLY A 37 5.64 11.37 0.02
C GLY A 37 5.50 9.85 0.07
N CYS A 38 5.76 9.18 -1.06
CA CYS A 38 5.64 7.72 -1.14
C CYS A 38 6.79 7.05 -0.36
N VAL A 39 6.44 6.38 0.74
CA VAL A 39 7.39 5.67 1.59
C VAL A 39 7.22 4.17 1.42
N HIS A 40 8.33 3.46 1.22
CA HIS A 40 8.34 2.00 1.14
C HIS A 40 8.54 1.37 2.52
N CYS A 41 8.13 0.11 2.66
CA CYS A 41 8.23 -0.66 3.91
C CYS A 41 9.67 -0.87 4.42
N ASN A 42 10.69 -0.51 3.62
CA ASN A 42 12.10 -0.59 4.01
C ASN A 42 12.49 0.39 5.11
N LEU A 43 11.67 1.41 5.40
CA LEU A 43 11.88 2.35 6.51
C LEU A 43 11.24 1.90 7.83
N VAL A 44 10.44 0.84 7.81
CA VAL A 44 9.82 0.27 9.02
C VAL A 44 10.92 -0.26 9.96
N GLY A 45 10.83 0.05 11.24
CA GLY A 45 11.80 -0.27 12.29
C GLY A 45 13.00 0.68 12.36
N GLN A 46 13.09 1.67 11.47
CA GLN A 46 14.14 2.71 11.51
C GLN A 46 13.61 4.05 12.01
N ASP A 47 12.31 4.28 11.93
CA ASP A 47 11.68 5.55 12.25
C ASP A 47 10.33 5.32 12.94
N GLU A 48 10.22 5.75 14.19
CA GLU A 48 9.01 5.55 15.01
C GLU A 48 7.76 6.22 14.40
N GLN A 49 7.93 7.32 13.66
CA GLN A 49 6.81 7.97 12.97
C GLN A 49 6.33 7.13 11.80
N VAL A 50 7.24 6.54 11.04
CA VAL A 50 6.89 5.61 9.94
C VAL A 50 6.17 4.39 10.52
N ASP A 51 6.70 3.81 11.59
CA ASP A 51 6.10 2.64 12.25
C ASP A 51 4.68 2.94 12.75
N THR A 52 4.51 4.05 13.47
CA THR A 52 3.21 4.45 14.01
C THR A 52 2.19 4.71 12.89
N ALA A 53 2.61 5.34 11.79
CA ALA A 53 1.73 5.60 10.65
C ALA A 53 1.36 4.30 9.91
N PHE A 54 2.34 3.42 9.67
CA PHE A 54 2.12 2.14 8.98
C PHE A 54 1.21 1.22 9.78
N GLU A 55 1.40 1.12 11.10
CA GLU A 55 0.53 0.36 11.99
C GLU A 55 -0.92 0.85 11.89
N TRP A 56 -1.12 2.16 12.06
CA TRP A 56 -2.46 2.73 12.00
C TRP A 56 -3.13 2.56 10.62
N LEU A 57 -2.39 2.80 9.53
CA LEU A 57 -2.92 2.61 8.17
C LEU A 57 -3.28 1.14 7.92
N GLY A 58 -2.43 0.19 8.33
CA GLY A 58 -2.70 -1.24 8.18
C GLY A 58 -3.92 -1.72 8.97
N ASP A 59 -4.18 -1.14 10.13
CA ASP A 59 -5.32 -1.49 10.98
C ASP A 59 -6.64 -0.85 10.51
N ASN A 60 -6.58 0.29 9.82
CA ASN A 60 -7.76 1.11 9.49
C ASN A 60 -8.09 1.17 8.00
N ILE A 61 -7.18 0.72 7.12
CA ILE A 61 -7.38 0.69 5.68
C ILE A 61 -7.25 -0.74 5.21
N ASN A 62 -8.29 -1.23 4.53
CA ASN A 62 -8.22 -2.48 3.79
C ASN A 62 -8.71 -2.30 2.35
N GLU A 63 -8.40 -3.29 1.51
CA GLU A 63 -8.78 -3.32 0.10
C GLU A 63 -10.30 -3.20 -0.12
N GLY A 64 -11.11 -3.74 0.80
CA GLY A 64 -12.57 -3.68 0.75
C GLY A 64 -13.16 -2.28 0.94
N ASP A 65 -12.39 -1.35 1.52
CA ASP A 65 -12.80 0.05 1.71
C ASP A 65 -12.47 0.93 0.50
N ALA A 66 -11.88 0.36 -0.55
CA ALA A 66 -11.42 1.13 -1.67
C ALA A 66 -12.54 1.69 -2.53
N CYS A 67 -12.36 2.95 -2.91
CA CYS A 67 -13.23 3.66 -3.84
C CYS A 67 -12.81 3.42 -5.30
N ASN A 68 -11.54 3.08 -5.55
CA ASN A 68 -11.00 2.80 -6.88
C ASN A 68 -9.86 1.78 -6.79
N TRP A 69 -9.80 0.85 -7.76
CA TRP A 69 -8.76 -0.17 -7.92
C TRP A 69 -8.19 -0.11 -9.33
N GLU A 70 -6.86 -0.18 -9.43
CA GLU A 70 -6.13 -0.22 -10.69
C GLU A 70 -5.16 -1.41 -10.66
N TYR A 71 -5.10 -2.13 -11.79
CA TYR A 71 -4.19 -3.24 -12.00
C TYR A 71 -3.24 -2.92 -13.15
N GLU A 72 -1.95 -3.09 -12.91
CA GLU A 72 -0.91 -2.97 -13.91
C GLU A 72 -0.14 -4.29 -14.01
N ILE A 73 -0.13 -4.91 -15.18
CA ILE A 73 0.69 -6.09 -15.45
C ILE A 73 2.09 -5.59 -15.85
N GLU A 74 3.05 -5.74 -14.95
CA GLU A 74 4.43 -5.33 -15.19
C GLU A 74 5.17 -6.37 -16.04
N GLU A 75 4.94 -7.64 -15.74
CA GLU A 75 5.60 -8.75 -16.42
C GLU A 75 4.67 -9.97 -16.53
N MET A 76 4.71 -10.64 -17.68
CA MET A 76 4.00 -11.90 -17.91
C MET A 76 4.87 -12.82 -18.78
N GLU A 77 5.31 -13.94 -18.20
CA GLU A 77 6.00 -15.00 -18.94
C GLU A 77 5.05 -16.17 -19.23
N ASP A 78 5.04 -16.63 -20.49
CA ASP A 78 4.41 -17.88 -20.89
C ASP A 78 5.48 -18.98 -21.07
N TYR A 79 5.08 -20.25 -20.94
CA TYR A 79 5.93 -21.35 -21.37
C TYR A 79 6.10 -21.28 -22.89
N LYS A 80 7.30 -20.90 -23.36
CA LYS A 80 7.66 -21.04 -24.78
C LYS A 80 7.59 -22.54 -25.11
N ASN A 81 6.80 -22.88 -26.13
CA ASN A 81 6.85 -24.23 -26.70
C ASN A 81 8.25 -24.40 -27.33
N GLU A 82 9.13 -25.18 -26.69
CA GLU A 82 10.30 -25.76 -27.36
C GLU A 82 9.87 -26.81 -28.40
#